data_AF-A0A9X9BZ20-F1
#
_entry.id   AF-A0A9X9BZ20-F1
#
_cell.length_a   1.000
_cell.length_b   1.000
_cell.length_c   1.000
_cell.angle_alpha   90.00
_cell.angle_beta   90.00
_cell.angle_gamma   90.00
#
_symmetry.space_group_name_H-M   'P 1'
#
loop_
_entity.id
_entity.type
_entity.pdbx_description
1 polymer ?
#
loop_
_entity_poly.entity_id
_entity_poly.type
_entity_poly.pdbx_seq_one_letter_code
_entity_poly.pdbx_strand_id
1 'polypeptide(L)'
;MDNKLSELSKPVFEIEVSGGHWLNCTSGKLTPDAGADFSDWPDGVNRLYSQEYVSALLADNEYMRWRIKEIDLLFGQMLLTMQAAVIEIEHGEGPNAAMAWIVNKLAGPGEFAPDSEKDAQAYFNRESEKIDVEYSKCMDFFESRRKAMKEQSNG
;
A
#
# COMPACT_ATOMS: atom_id res chain seq x y z
N MET A 1 -14.47 5.17 -2.76
CA MET A 1 -13.54 5.90 -3.64
C MET A 1 -14.39 6.92 -4.37
N ASP A 2 -14.22 8.18 -4.02
CA ASP A 2 -15.20 9.22 -4.30
C ASP A 2 -15.33 9.45 -5.81
N ASN A 3 -16.56 9.68 -6.27
CA ASN A 3 -16.98 9.82 -7.69
C ASN A 3 -16.10 10.79 -8.52
N LYS A 4 -15.33 11.66 -7.85
CA LYS A 4 -14.43 12.63 -8.47
C LYS A 4 -13.12 12.00 -8.98
N LEU A 5 -12.50 11.08 -8.24
CA LEU A 5 -11.19 10.51 -8.63
C LEU A 5 -11.34 9.53 -9.81
N SER A 6 -12.47 8.81 -9.84
CA SER A 6 -12.84 7.93 -10.97
C SER A 6 -13.14 8.68 -12.26
N GLU A 7 -13.62 9.93 -12.18
CA GLU A 7 -13.78 10.78 -13.36
C GLU A 7 -12.45 11.37 -13.81
N LEU A 8 -11.60 11.79 -12.86
CA LEU A 8 -10.26 12.32 -13.14
C LEU A 8 -9.30 11.27 -13.72
N SER A 9 -9.54 9.98 -13.48
CA SER A 9 -8.71 8.89 -14.00
C SER A 9 -8.93 8.60 -15.48
N LYS A 10 -9.90 9.25 -16.13
CA LYS A 10 -10.07 9.17 -17.59
C LYS A 10 -9.01 10.03 -18.29
N PRO A 11 -8.42 9.56 -19.40
CA PRO A 11 -7.49 10.37 -20.16
C PRO A 11 -8.20 11.63 -20.70
N VAL A 12 -7.49 12.76 -20.65
CA VAL A 12 -7.97 14.02 -21.23
C VAL A 12 -7.63 14.14 -22.72
N PHE A 13 -6.64 13.36 -23.18
CA PHE A 13 -6.20 13.31 -24.57
C PHE A 13 -5.51 11.98 -24.84
N GLU A 14 -5.75 11.39 -26.01
CA GLU A 14 -4.99 10.25 -26.51
C GLU A 14 -4.28 10.64 -27.81
N ILE A 15 -3.03 10.19 -27.95
CA ILE A 15 -2.19 10.40 -29.13
C ILE A 15 -1.51 9.10 -29.52
N GLU A 16 -1.59 8.74 -30.79
CA GLU A 16 -0.89 7.59 -31.34
C GLU A 16 0.46 8.07 -31.90
N VAL A 17 1.55 7.47 -31.41
CA VAL A 17 2.92 7.78 -31.83
C VAL A 17 3.51 6.56 -32.52
N SER A 18 4.27 6.77 -33.60
CA SER A 18 5.17 5.75 -34.14
C SER A 18 6.41 6.38 -34.75
N GLY A 19 7.58 5.80 -34.42
CA GLY A 19 8.86 6.23 -34.99
C GLY A 19 9.20 7.69 -34.68
N GLY A 20 8.78 8.20 -33.52
CA GLY A 20 9.00 9.59 -33.10
C GLY A 20 8.04 10.63 -33.70
N HIS A 21 7.02 10.19 -34.43
CA HIS A 21 6.00 11.06 -35.03
C HIS A 21 4.61 10.68 -34.55
N TRP A 22 3.70 11.66 -34.48
CA TRP A 22 2.31 11.38 -34.19
C TRP A 22 1.55 10.97 -35.47
N LEU A 23 0.66 10.00 -35.34
CA LEU A 23 -0.15 9.44 -36.44
C LEU A 23 -1.61 9.88 -36.34
N ASN A 24 -2.18 9.77 -35.14
CA ASN A 24 -3.58 10.06 -34.86
C ASN A 24 -3.73 10.63 -33.45
N CYS A 25 -4.84 11.31 -33.17
CA CYS A 25 -5.16 11.78 -31.83
C CYS A 25 -6.67 11.90 -31.61
N THR A 26 -7.09 12.03 -30.34
CA THR A 26 -8.46 12.40 -30.02
C THR A 26 -8.75 13.82 -30.50
N SER A 27 -9.22 13.94 -31.75
CA SER A 27 -9.47 15.23 -32.38
C SER A 27 -10.73 15.89 -31.80
N GLY A 28 -10.55 17.12 -31.32
CA GLY A 28 -11.62 17.91 -30.70
C GLY A 28 -11.23 19.38 -30.54
N LYS A 29 -10.42 19.72 -29.53
CA LYS A 29 -9.97 21.10 -29.26
C LYS A 29 -8.46 21.33 -29.37
N LEU A 30 -7.67 20.27 -29.45
CA LEU A 30 -6.22 20.33 -29.50
C LEU A 30 -5.72 19.36 -30.57
N THR A 31 -4.75 19.79 -31.37
CA THR A 31 -4.03 18.97 -32.34
C THR A 31 -2.55 19.31 -32.20
N PRO A 32 -1.66 18.32 -32.06
CA PRO A 32 -0.23 18.57 -32.01
C PRO A 32 0.27 19.23 -33.30
N ASP A 33 1.33 20.01 -33.20
CA ASP A 33 2.02 20.53 -34.38
C ASP A 33 2.61 19.36 -35.19
N ALA A 34 2.56 19.44 -36.52
CA ALA A 34 3.15 18.43 -37.40
C ALA A 34 4.67 18.29 -37.19
N GLY A 35 5.36 19.34 -36.74
CA GLY A 35 6.78 19.34 -36.41
C GLY A 35 7.12 19.07 -34.95
N ALA A 36 6.13 18.71 -34.11
CA ALA A 36 6.39 18.35 -32.72
C ALA A 36 7.19 17.04 -32.65
N ASP A 37 8.22 17.03 -31.82
CA ASP A 37 9.12 15.89 -31.62
C ASP A 37 8.55 14.95 -30.55
N PHE A 38 8.33 13.69 -30.92
CA PHE A 38 7.87 12.62 -30.03
C PHE A 38 8.89 11.47 -29.95
N SER A 39 10.17 11.70 -30.28
CA SER A 39 11.20 10.64 -30.28
C SER A 39 11.36 9.92 -28.93
N ASP A 40 11.08 10.60 -27.83
CA ASP A 40 11.17 10.07 -26.47
C ASP A 40 9.89 9.36 -26.01
N TRP A 41 8.84 9.37 -26.83
CA TRP A 41 7.56 8.74 -26.50
C TRP A 41 7.54 7.31 -27.02
N PRO A 42 6.94 6.37 -26.27
CA PRO A 42 6.78 5.02 -26.74
C PRO A 42 5.79 4.95 -27.92
N ASP A 43 6.07 4.06 -28.86
CA ASP A 43 5.15 3.75 -29.95
C ASP A 43 3.80 3.22 -29.41
N GLY A 44 2.72 3.55 -30.10
CA GLY A 44 1.34 3.17 -29.77
C GLY A 44 0.51 4.31 -29.20
N VAL A 45 -0.64 3.95 -28.60
CA VAL A 45 -1.61 4.91 -28.03
C VAL A 45 -1.15 5.38 -26.65
N ASN A 46 -0.69 6.62 -26.60
CA ASN A 46 -0.30 7.31 -25.39
C ASN A 46 -1.49 8.07 -24.81
N ARG A 47 -1.74 7.87 -23.50
CA ARG A 47 -2.85 8.48 -22.76
C ARG A 47 -2.33 9.57 -21.84
N LEU A 48 -2.78 10.80 -22.08
CA LEU A 48 -2.44 11.94 -21.25
C LEU A 48 -3.56 12.17 -20.23
N TYR A 49 -3.18 12.39 -18.98
CA TYR A 49 -4.10 12.64 -17.88
C TYR A 49 -4.03 14.10 -17.43
N SER A 50 -5.08 14.57 -16.76
CA SER A 50 -5.10 15.93 -16.20
C SER A 50 -4.00 16.10 -15.14
N GLN A 51 -3.46 17.32 -15.03
CA GLN A 51 -2.52 17.65 -13.95
C GLN A 51 -3.16 17.45 -12.57
N GLU A 52 -4.46 17.70 -12.42
CA GLU A 52 -5.22 17.44 -11.18
C GLU A 52 -5.18 15.96 -10.81
N TYR A 53 -5.43 15.05 -11.76
CA TYR A 53 -5.36 13.60 -11.52
C TYR A 53 -3.96 13.15 -11.12
N VAL A 54 -2.93 13.58 -11.84
CA VAL A 54 -1.54 13.19 -11.55
C VAL A 54 -1.13 13.68 -10.17
N SER A 55 -1.49 14.92 -9.81
CA SER A 55 -1.16 15.50 -8.51
C SER A 55 -1.88 14.78 -7.37
N ALA A 56 -3.17 14.44 -7.56
CA ALA A 56 -3.93 13.64 -6.60
C ALA A 56 -3.32 12.25 -6.40
N LEU A 57 -2.93 11.58 -7.49
CA LEU A 57 -2.32 10.26 -7.44
C LEU A 57 -0.96 10.27 -6.72
N LEU A 58 -0.15 11.31 -6.95
CA LEU A 58 1.13 11.48 -6.26
C LEU A 58 0.94 11.73 -4.75
N ALA A 59 -0.02 12.58 -4.39
CA ALA A 59 -0.35 12.85 -2.99
C ALA A 59 -0.86 11.59 -2.26
N ASP A 60 -1.75 10.82 -2.90
CA ASP A 60 -2.24 9.55 -2.35
C ASP A 60 -1.10 8.51 -2.23
N ASN A 61 -0.19 8.45 -3.20
CA ASN A 61 0.98 7.56 -3.13
C ASN A 61 1.91 7.93 -1.98
N GLU A 62 2.19 9.21 -1.79
CA GLU A 62 2.99 9.71 -0.67
C GLU A 62 2.32 9.38 0.67
N TYR A 63 1.02 9.64 0.80
CA TYR A 63 0.26 9.28 1.99
C TYR A 63 0.34 7.78 2.29
N MET A 64 0.13 6.92 1.29
CA MET A 64 0.25 5.45 1.46
C MET A 64 1.65 5.02 1.90
N ARG A 65 2.72 5.62 1.37
CA ARG A 65 4.10 5.32 1.80
C ARG A 65 4.31 5.67 3.27
N TRP A 66 3.79 6.81 3.72
CA TRP A 66 3.85 7.20 5.13
C TRP A 66 3.04 6.27 6.03
N ARG A 67 1.85 5.83 5.60
CA ARG A 67 1.06 4.83 6.34
C ARG A 67 1.77 3.49 6.46
N ILE A 68 2.46 3.03 5.41
CA ILE A 68 3.29 1.81 5.47
C ILE A 68 4.43 1.99 6.48
N LYS A 69 5.13 3.13 6.44
CA LYS A 69 6.21 3.43 7.38
C LYS A 69 5.72 3.49 8.83
N GLU A 70 4.55 4.08 9.07
CA GLU A 70 3.93 4.11 10.39
C GLU A 70 3.67 2.69 10.93
N ILE A 71 3.10 1.81 10.10
CA ILE A 71 2.85 0.40 10.47
C ILE A 71 4.17 -0.33 10.77
N ASP A 72 5.21 -0.14 9.95
CA ASP A 72 6.54 -0.73 10.16
C ASP A 72 7.16 -0.29 11.49
N LEU A 73 7.07 1.00 11.81
CA LEU A 73 7.56 1.54 13.08
C LEU A 73 6.77 1.01 14.29
N LEU A 74 5.45 0.90 14.19
CA LEU A 74 4.61 0.33 15.25
C LEU A 74 4.94 -1.14 15.49
N PHE A 75 5.08 -1.93 14.43
CA PHE A 75 5.49 -3.33 14.52
C PHE A 75 6.90 -3.47 15.11
N GLY A 76 7.85 -2.64 14.67
CA GLY A 76 9.20 -2.61 15.23
C GLY A 76 9.22 -2.30 16.72
N GLN A 77 8.36 -1.39 17.21
CA GLN A 77 8.22 -1.12 18.64
C GLN A 77 7.65 -2.30 19.41
N MET A 78 6.67 -3.03 18.85
CA MET A 78 6.13 -4.24 19.47
C MET A 78 7.20 -5.32 19.58
N LEU A 79 7.98 -5.55 18.51
CA LEU A 79 9.07 -6.52 18.50
C LEU A 79 10.17 -6.14 19.51
N LEU A 80 10.56 -4.86 19.57
CA LEU A 80 11.54 -4.37 20.55
C LEU A 80 11.06 -4.60 21.99
N THR A 81 9.77 -4.41 22.25
CA THR A 81 9.19 -4.66 23.58
C THR A 81 9.27 -6.14 23.94
N MET A 82 8.96 -7.04 23.01
CA MET A 82 9.09 -8.48 23.22
C MET A 82 10.54 -8.91 23.45
N GLN A 83 11.49 -8.32 22.71
CA GLN A 83 12.92 -8.55 22.92
C GLN A 83 13.38 -8.09 24.31
N ALA A 84 12.94 -6.90 24.75
CA ALA A 84 13.24 -6.40 26.10
C ALA A 84 12.68 -7.34 27.18
N ALA A 85 11.46 -7.86 26.99
CA ALA A 85 10.88 -8.84 27.90
C ALA A 85 11.72 -10.13 27.99
N VAL A 86 12.22 -10.65 26.86
CA VAL A 86 13.11 -11.84 26.85
C VAL A 86 14.42 -11.55 27.58
N ILE A 87 15.04 -10.40 27.34
CA ILE A 87 16.27 -9.97 28.04
C ILE A 87 16.04 -9.90 29.55
N GLU A 88 14.89 -9.37 29.99
CA GLU A 88 14.53 -9.27 31.39
C GLU A 88 14.37 -10.67 32.05
N ILE A 89 13.87 -11.66 31.32
CA ILE A 89 13.80 -13.06 31.78
C ILE A 89 15.19 -13.67 31.93
N GLU A 90 16.06 -13.49 30.94
CA GLU A 90 17.34 -14.17 30.87
C GLU A 90 18.42 -13.52 31.76
N HIS A 91 18.33 -12.21 31.96
CA HIS A 91 19.40 -11.41 32.55
C HIS A 91 18.93 -10.39 33.59
N GLY A 92 17.62 -10.18 33.73
CA GLY A 92 17.04 -9.16 34.61
C GLY A 92 16.34 -9.74 35.83
N GLU A 93 15.25 -9.10 36.22
CA GLU A 93 14.47 -9.46 37.41
C GLU A 93 13.46 -10.60 37.17
N GLY A 94 13.53 -11.23 35.99
CA GLY A 94 12.75 -12.41 35.66
C GLY A 94 11.35 -12.12 35.09
N PRO A 95 10.47 -13.13 35.06
CA PRO A 95 9.22 -13.08 34.27
C PRO A 95 8.23 -11.97 34.65
N ASN A 96 8.17 -11.57 35.93
CA ASN A 96 7.24 -10.52 36.36
C ASN A 96 7.67 -9.14 35.85
N ALA A 97 8.97 -8.84 35.89
CA ALA A 97 9.51 -7.61 35.32
C ALA A 97 9.40 -7.61 33.79
N ALA A 98 9.61 -8.77 33.16
CA ALA A 98 9.40 -8.93 31.71
C ALA A 98 7.97 -8.57 31.28
N MET A 99 6.96 -8.96 32.07
CA MET A 99 5.57 -8.65 31.77
C MET A 99 5.27 -7.15 31.83
N ALA A 100 5.98 -6.39 32.67
CA ALA A 100 5.80 -4.94 32.76
C ALA A 100 6.14 -4.24 31.43
N TRP A 101 7.15 -4.70 30.69
CA TRP A 101 7.46 -4.19 29.35
C TRP A 101 6.27 -4.35 28.40
N ILE A 102 5.67 -5.54 28.36
CA ILE A 102 4.52 -5.86 27.50
C ILE A 102 3.28 -5.03 27.89
N VAL A 103 2.93 -5.02 29.18
CA VAL A 103 1.77 -4.29 29.71
C VAL A 103 1.90 -2.79 29.45
N ASN A 104 3.06 -2.19 29.74
CA ASN A 104 3.28 -0.76 29.51
C ASN A 104 3.14 -0.40 28.03
N LYS A 105 3.64 -1.26 27.12
CA LYS A 105 3.55 -1.00 25.69
C LYS A 105 2.11 -1.08 25.16
N LEU A 106 1.30 -2.01 25.65
CA LEU A 106 -0.11 -2.13 25.26
C LEU A 106 -0.97 -1.00 25.87
N ALA A 107 -0.65 -0.57 27.10
CA ALA A 107 -1.37 0.50 27.78
C ALA A 107 -1.29 1.84 27.06
N GLY A 108 -0.09 2.25 26.62
CA GLY A 108 0.14 3.55 25.97
C GLY A 108 -0.79 3.86 24.79
N PRO A 109 -0.92 2.96 23.79
CA PRO A 109 -1.83 3.10 22.66
C PRO A 109 -3.27 2.63 22.93
N GLY A 110 -3.54 1.97 24.06
CA GLY A 110 -4.87 1.45 24.39
C GLY A 110 -5.22 0.14 23.68
N GLU A 111 -4.24 -0.73 23.49
CA GLU A 111 -4.34 -1.98 22.68
C GLU A 111 -4.67 -3.22 23.51
N PHE A 112 -5.18 -3.04 24.73
CA PHE A 112 -5.63 -4.19 25.53
C PHE A 112 -6.92 -4.79 24.95
N ALA A 113 -7.07 -6.09 25.15
CA ALA A 113 -8.35 -6.75 24.96
C ALA A 113 -9.43 -6.08 25.85
N PRO A 114 -10.72 -6.11 25.46
CA PRO A 114 -11.78 -5.58 26.29
C PRO A 114 -11.78 -6.17 27.71
N ASP A 115 -12.07 -5.36 28.72
CA ASP A 115 -12.03 -5.78 30.14
C ASP A 115 -12.95 -6.98 30.46
N SER A 116 -13.96 -7.24 29.63
CA SER A 116 -14.85 -8.40 29.75
C SER A 116 -14.20 -9.72 29.37
N GLU A 117 -13.09 -9.70 28.62
CA GLU A 117 -12.38 -10.91 28.21
C GLU A 117 -11.64 -11.53 29.41
N LYS A 118 -11.81 -12.84 29.58
CA LYS A 118 -11.23 -13.63 30.68
C LYS A 118 -10.61 -14.95 30.23
N ASP A 119 -10.96 -15.44 29.05
CA ASP A 119 -10.40 -16.65 28.46
C ASP A 119 -9.42 -16.28 27.34
N ALA A 120 -8.13 -16.33 27.67
CA ALA A 120 -7.06 -15.94 26.75
C ALA A 120 -7.02 -16.82 25.49
N GLN A 121 -7.28 -18.13 25.61
CA GLN A 121 -7.20 -19.04 24.48
C GLN A 121 -8.38 -18.82 23.53
N ALA A 122 -9.59 -18.69 24.08
CA ALA A 122 -10.77 -18.41 23.28
C ALA A 122 -10.68 -17.05 22.57
N TYR A 123 -10.16 -16.03 23.26
CA TYR A 123 -9.89 -14.72 22.67
C TYR A 123 -8.88 -14.82 21.51
N PHE A 124 -7.72 -15.44 21.76
CA PHE A 124 -6.67 -15.59 20.75
C PHE A 124 -7.18 -16.31 19.49
N ASN A 125 -7.86 -17.45 19.65
CA ASN A 125 -8.35 -18.23 18.53
C ASN A 125 -9.30 -17.40 17.64
N ARG A 126 -10.22 -16.65 18.26
CA ARG A 126 -11.19 -15.82 17.54
C ARG A 126 -10.55 -14.64 16.83
N GLU A 127 -9.60 -13.94 17.45
CA GLU A 127 -8.94 -12.80 16.82
C GLU A 127 -7.94 -13.25 15.74
N SER A 128 -7.23 -14.36 15.94
CA SER A 128 -6.34 -14.95 14.92
C SER A 128 -7.09 -15.35 13.66
N GLU A 129 -8.29 -15.93 13.77
CA GLU A 129 -9.09 -16.30 12.59
C GLU A 129 -9.39 -15.08 11.70
N LYS A 130 -9.70 -13.93 12.30
CA LYS A 130 -9.93 -12.68 11.55
C LYS A 130 -8.67 -12.22 10.80
N ILE A 131 -7.51 -12.34 11.46
CA ILE A 131 -6.21 -11.98 10.87
C ILE A 131 -5.89 -12.92 9.70
N ASP A 132 -6.06 -14.22 9.89
CA ASP A 132 -5.76 -15.24 8.87
C ASP A 132 -6.60 -15.03 7.60
N VAL A 133 -7.87 -14.65 7.75
CA VAL A 133 -8.76 -14.33 6.63
C VAL A 133 -8.23 -13.15 5.80
N GLU A 134 -7.84 -12.05 6.43
CA GLU A 134 -7.32 -10.88 5.72
C GLU A 134 -5.93 -11.14 5.14
N TYR A 135 -5.10 -11.92 5.85
CA TYR A 135 -3.79 -12.33 5.36
C TYR A 135 -3.91 -13.20 4.10
N SER A 136 -4.87 -14.12 4.05
CA SER A 136 -5.15 -14.93 2.86
C SER A 136 -5.47 -14.04 1.65
N LYS A 137 -6.33 -13.03 1.81
CA LYS A 137 -6.67 -12.09 0.72
C LYS A 137 -5.43 -11.35 0.21
N CYS A 138 -4.52 -10.97 1.10
CA CYS A 138 -3.25 -10.34 0.72
C CYS A 138 -2.41 -11.28 -0.14
N MET A 139 -2.31 -12.55 0.24
CA MET A 139 -1.55 -13.55 -0.51
C MET A 139 -2.16 -13.82 -1.89
N ASP A 140 -3.49 -13.92 -1.99
CA ASP A 140 -4.20 -14.08 -3.26
C ASP A 140 -3.93 -12.89 -4.20
N PHE A 141 -3.96 -11.67 -3.67
CA PHE A 141 -3.62 -10.47 -4.43
C PHE A 141 -2.17 -10.51 -4.95
N PHE A 142 -1.20 -10.84 -4.09
CA PHE A 142 0.21 -10.91 -4.49
C PHE A 142 0.48 -12.01 -5.51
N GLU A 143 -0.16 -13.16 -5.38
CA GLU A 143 -0.06 -14.22 -6.39
C GLU A 143 -0.61 -13.77 -7.74
N SER A 144 -1.80 -13.18 -7.74
CA SER A 144 -2.45 -12.67 -8.96
C SER A 144 -1.61 -11.61 -9.66
N ARG A 145 -1.04 -10.68 -8.89
CA ARG A 145 -0.12 -9.66 -9.41
C ARG A 145 1.15 -10.28 -10.02
N ARG A 146 1.76 -11.27 -9.36
CA ARG A 146 2.94 -11.97 -9.90
C ARG A 146 2.65 -12.68 -11.21
N LYS A 147 1.47 -13.31 -11.35
CA LYS A 147 1.05 -13.96 -12.61
C LYS A 147 0.91 -12.94 -13.74
N ALA A 148 0.18 -11.84 -13.51
CA ALA A 148 -0.01 -10.78 -14.50
C ALA A 148 1.33 -10.16 -14.99
N MET A 149 2.28 -9.94 -14.08
CA MET A 149 3.61 -9.40 -14.45
C MET A 149 4.43 -10.38 -15.31
N LYS A 150 4.31 -11.69 -15.07
CA LYS A 150 4.99 -12.71 -15.90
C LYS A 150 4.40 -12.78 -17.30
N GLU A 151 3.09 -12.68 -17.43
CA GLU A 151 2.40 -12.68 -18.72
C GLU A 151 2.79 -11.45 -19.57
N GLN A 152 2.91 -10.27 -18.95
CA GLN A 152 3.37 -9.05 -19.62
C GLN A 152 4.85 -9.10 -20.04
N SER A 153 5.69 -9.87 -19.33
CA SER A 153 7.11 -10.00 -19.66
C SER A 153 7.39 -11.02 -20.77
N ASN A 154 6.40 -11.85 -21.14
CA ASN A 154 6.54 -12.95 -22.09
C ASN A 154 5.79 -12.71 -23.42
N GLY A 155 5.11 -11.56 -23.56
CA GLY A 155 4.43 -11.12 -24.78
C GLY A 155 5.12 -9.90 -25.36
#